data_AF-A0A2A2Q352-F1
#
_entry.id   AF-A0A2A2Q352-F1
#
_cell.length_a   1.000
_cell.length_b   1.000
_cell.length_c   1.000
_cell.angle_alpha   90.00
_cell.angle_beta   90.00
_cell.angle_gamma   90.00
#
_symmetry.space_group_name_H-M   'P 1'
#
loop_
_entity.id
_entity.type
_entity.pdbx_description
1 polymer ?
#
loop_
_entity_poly.entity_id
_entity_poly.type
_entity_poly.pdbx_seq_one_letter_code
_entity_poly.pdbx_strand_id
1 'polypeptide(L)'
;MKSDPTFLRALVALLVVSAVFLVVERLLGRGRPQPILRRGWFTDVVYWFATILFTKPFVRLMLLLPVSLLILADVTSLDLLKLGEYRGYGPLSRQPLWLQAVQIYLLADFIGYWTHRLFHTGRWWPFHAVHHSSEDLDWLGSLRVHPVNDLLNKLA
;
A
#
# COMPACT_ATOMS: atom_id res chain seq x y z
N MET A 1 -4.28 -31.84 -4.40
CA MET A 1 -4.76 -30.46 -4.18
C MET A 1 -3.77 -29.53 -4.88
N LYS A 2 -4.17 -28.79 -5.93
CA LYS A 2 -3.24 -27.85 -6.60
C LYS A 2 -3.05 -26.63 -5.69
N SER A 3 -1.81 -26.22 -5.45
CA SER A 3 -1.49 -25.00 -4.70
C SER A 3 -2.02 -23.77 -5.44
N ASP A 4 -2.64 -22.82 -4.72
CA ASP A 4 -3.04 -21.54 -5.28
C ASP A 4 -1.80 -20.79 -5.81
N PRO A 5 -1.74 -20.44 -7.11
CA PRO A 5 -0.59 -19.72 -7.68
C PRO A 5 -0.31 -18.38 -6.99
N THR A 6 -1.33 -17.72 -6.42
CA THR A 6 -1.16 -16.46 -5.67
C THR A 6 -0.39 -16.70 -4.38
N PHE A 7 -0.78 -17.73 -3.63
CA PHE A 7 -0.11 -18.13 -2.40
C PHE A 7 1.35 -18.49 -2.66
N LEU A 8 1.61 -19.30 -3.69
CA LEU A 8 2.99 -19.71 -4.03
C LEU A 8 3.85 -18.50 -4.40
N ARG A 9 3.33 -17.57 -5.20
CA ARG A 9 4.03 -16.31 -5.54
C ARG A 9 4.30 -15.46 -4.30
N ALA A 10 3.33 -15.35 -3.39
CA ALA A 10 3.49 -14.62 -2.14
C ALA A 10 4.56 -15.25 -1.24
N LEU A 11 4.63 -16.58 -1.17
CA LEU A 11 5.65 -17.31 -0.43
C LEU A 11 7.05 -17.09 -1.03
N VAL A 12 7.19 -17.26 -2.35
CA VAL A 12 8.47 -17.03 -3.03
C VAL A 12 8.93 -15.59 -2.84
N ALA A 13 8.03 -14.61 -2.99
CA ALA A 13 8.34 -13.20 -2.75
C ALA A 13 8.76 -12.94 -1.31
N LEU A 14 8.08 -13.54 -0.32
CA LEU A 14 8.47 -13.43 1.08
C LEU A 14 9.89 -13.93 1.30
N LEU A 15 10.23 -15.12 0.78
CA LEU A 15 11.55 -15.73 0.93
C LEU A 15 12.65 -14.88 0.27
N VAL A 16 12.41 -14.38 -0.93
CA VAL A 16 13.37 -13.53 -1.66
C VAL A 16 13.59 -12.21 -0.92
N VAL A 17 12.51 -11.52 -0.53
CA VAL A 17 12.61 -10.24 0.20
C VAL A 17 13.28 -10.46 1.57
N SER A 18 12.95 -11.54 2.26
CA SER A 18 13.59 -11.91 3.52
C SER A 18 15.09 -12.14 3.36
N ALA A 19 15.51 -12.86 2.32
CA ALA A 19 16.93 -13.07 2.06
C ALA A 19 17.67 -11.76 1.76
N VAL A 20 17.08 -10.88 0.95
CA VAL A 20 17.65 -9.57 0.62
C VAL A 20 17.79 -8.71 1.88
N PHE A 21 16.71 -8.54 2.64
CA PHE A 21 16.75 -7.67 3.81
C PHE A 21 17.56 -8.28 4.97
N LEU A 22 17.62 -9.60 5.10
CA LEU A 22 18.55 -10.24 6.04
C LEU A 22 20.00 -9.87 5.71
N VAL A 23 20.40 -9.90 4.44
CA VAL A 23 21.75 -9.49 4.04
C VAL A 23 21.98 -8.00 4.33
N VAL A 24 21.03 -7.14 3.95
CA VAL A 24 21.12 -5.69 4.20
C VAL A 24 21.23 -5.38 5.69
N GLU A 25 20.38 -5.98 6.53
CA GLU A 25 20.41 -5.77 7.98
C GLU A 25 21.70 -6.28 8.61
N ARG A 26 22.25 -7.39 8.14
CA ARG A 26 23.48 -7.96 8.70
C ARG A 26 24.75 -7.22 8.28
N LEU A 27 24.76 -6.64 7.07
CA LEU A 27 25.92 -5.91 6.55
C LEU A 27 25.88 -4.41 6.87
N LEU A 28 24.70 -3.80 6.83
CA LEU A 28 24.51 -2.35 6.92
C LEU A 28 23.73 -1.92 8.16
N GLY A 29 23.09 -2.85 8.88
CA GLY A 29 22.30 -2.55 10.06
C GLY A 29 23.14 -1.91 11.15
N ARG A 30 22.83 -0.66 11.50
CA ARG A 30 23.45 0.07 12.60
C ARG A 30 22.49 0.03 13.78
N GLY A 31 22.64 -0.95 14.66
CA GLY A 31 21.73 -1.15 15.78
C GLY A 31 22.20 -2.22 16.76
N ARG A 32 21.39 -2.45 17.79
CA ARG A 32 21.64 -3.54 18.74
C ARG A 32 21.50 -4.88 18.02
N PRO A 33 22.32 -5.90 18.36
CA PRO A 33 22.15 -7.24 17.81
C PRO A 33 20.74 -7.75 18.10
N GLN A 34 19.98 -8.09 17.06
CA GLN A 34 18.66 -8.72 17.18
C GLN A 34 18.67 -10.16 16.66
N PRO A 35 17.84 -11.05 17.23
CA PRO A 35 17.60 -12.38 16.67
C PRO A 35 17.10 -12.31 15.22
N ILE A 36 17.40 -13.33 14.41
CA ILE A 36 16.86 -13.43 13.04
C ILE A 36 15.32 -13.53 13.05
N LEU A 37 14.78 -14.29 14.01
CA LEU A 37 13.34 -14.38 14.25
C LEU A 37 13.02 -13.66 15.55
N ARG A 38 12.70 -12.37 15.45
CA ARG A 38 12.35 -11.52 16.59
C ARG A 38 10.93 -11.75 17.10
N ARG A 39 10.57 -11.10 18.21
CA ARG A 39 9.23 -11.22 18.79
C ARG A 39 8.18 -10.73 17.79
N GLY A 40 7.14 -11.55 17.56
CA GLY A 40 6.04 -11.21 16.66
C GLY A 40 6.28 -11.48 15.17
N TRP A 41 7.39 -12.13 14.79
CA TRP A 41 7.67 -12.49 13.39
C TRP A 41 6.51 -13.26 12.72
N PHE A 42 5.86 -14.17 13.45
CA PHE A 42 4.76 -14.97 12.93
C PHE A 42 3.54 -14.08 12.61
N THR A 43 3.24 -13.11 13.46
CA THR A 43 2.20 -12.11 13.21
C THR A 43 2.48 -11.35 11.92
N ASP A 44 3.73 -10.97 11.66
CA ASP A 44 4.09 -10.23 10.45
C ASP A 44 3.92 -11.08 9.18
N VAL A 45 4.31 -12.36 9.25
CA VAL A 45 4.07 -13.32 8.16
C VAL A 45 2.58 -13.51 7.92
N VAL A 46 1.76 -13.59 8.97
CA VAL A 46 0.29 -13.63 8.82
C VAL A 46 -0.20 -12.35 8.13
N TYR A 47 0.28 -11.16 8.53
CA TYR A 47 -0.07 -9.90 7.85
C TYR A 47 0.37 -9.90 6.38
N TRP A 48 1.54 -10.41 6.04
CA TRP A 48 1.99 -10.52 4.64
C TRP A 48 0.97 -11.26 3.78
N PHE A 49 0.56 -12.46 4.22
CA PHE A 49 -0.42 -13.25 3.48
C PHE A 49 -1.81 -12.65 3.55
N ALA A 50 -2.24 -12.14 4.71
CA ALA A 50 -3.55 -11.53 4.87
C ALA A 50 -3.71 -10.30 3.96
N THR A 51 -2.68 -9.46 3.87
CA THR A 51 -2.66 -8.30 2.98
C THR A 51 -2.74 -8.72 1.52
N ILE A 52 -1.99 -9.74 1.09
CA ILE A 52 -1.99 -10.17 -0.32
C ILE A 52 -3.30 -10.87 -0.71
N LEU A 53 -3.81 -11.74 0.15
CA LEU A 53 -4.96 -12.60 -0.14
C LEU A 53 -6.30 -11.91 0.14
N PHE A 54 -6.36 -10.94 1.05
CA PHE A 54 -7.61 -10.29 1.44
C PHE A 54 -7.58 -8.77 1.26
N THR A 55 -6.63 -8.06 1.88
CA THR A 55 -6.63 -6.58 1.84
C THR A 55 -6.46 -6.03 0.44
N LYS A 56 -5.51 -6.54 -0.36
CA LYS A 56 -5.25 -6.07 -1.72
C LYS A 56 -6.45 -6.30 -2.65
N PRO A 57 -7.09 -7.48 -2.70
CA PRO A 57 -8.33 -7.66 -3.46
C PRO A 57 -9.45 -6.73 -2.99
N PHE A 58 -9.64 -6.58 -1.67
CA PHE A 58 -10.64 -5.68 -1.12
C PHE A 58 -10.41 -4.23 -1.53
N VAL A 59 -9.19 -3.70 -1.39
CA VAL A 59 -8.88 -2.33 -1.79
C VAL A 59 -9.02 -2.15 -3.30
N ARG A 60 -8.57 -3.11 -4.12
CA ARG A 60 -8.77 -3.06 -5.58
C ARG A 60 -10.25 -2.94 -5.96
N LEU A 61 -11.13 -3.66 -5.26
CA LEU A 61 -12.57 -3.54 -5.46
C LEU A 61 -13.07 -2.14 -5.09
N MET A 62 -12.62 -1.58 -3.97
CA MET A 62 -13.00 -0.23 -3.55
C MET A 62 -12.50 0.85 -4.51
N LEU A 63 -11.34 0.64 -5.16
CA LEU A 63 -10.83 1.55 -6.19
C LEU A 63 -11.68 1.57 -7.47
N LEU A 64 -12.62 0.63 -7.66
CA LEU A 64 -13.60 0.70 -8.74
C LEU A 64 -14.68 1.76 -8.49
N LEU A 65 -14.91 2.15 -7.24
CA LEU A 65 -15.91 3.17 -6.88
C LEU A 65 -15.63 4.54 -7.53
N PRO A 66 -14.45 5.16 -7.38
CA PRO A 66 -14.17 6.43 -8.05
C PRO A 66 -14.26 6.32 -9.58
N VAL A 67 -13.81 5.21 -10.17
CA VAL A 67 -13.96 4.97 -11.62
C VAL A 67 -15.44 4.91 -12.03
N SER A 68 -16.27 4.22 -11.25
CA SER A 68 -17.70 4.11 -11.49
C SER A 68 -18.40 5.47 -11.39
N LEU A 69 -18.01 6.31 -10.42
CA LEU A 69 -18.53 7.67 -10.28
C LEU A 69 -18.17 8.55 -11.48
N LEU A 70 -16.96 8.43 -12.03
CA LEU A 70 -16.57 9.16 -13.25
C LEU A 70 -17.41 8.74 -14.45
N ILE A 71 -17.76 7.46 -14.56
CA ILE A 71 -18.63 6.96 -15.63
C ILE A 71 -20.06 7.48 -15.45
N LEU A 72 -20.62 7.40 -14.23
CA LEU A 72 -21.97 7.88 -13.93
C LEU A 72 -22.11 9.40 -14.11
N ALA A 73 -21.03 10.15 -13.90
CA ALA A 73 -20.96 11.59 -14.10
C ALA A 73 -20.68 12.01 -15.56
N ASP A 74 -20.68 11.06 -16.51
CA ASP A 74 -20.39 11.28 -17.93
C ASP A 74 -19.02 11.93 -18.20
N VAL A 75 -18.05 11.68 -17.31
CA VAL A 75 -16.66 12.17 -17.45
C VAL A 75 -15.83 11.23 -18.31
N THR A 76 -16.13 9.94 -18.29
CA THR A 76 -15.46 8.89 -19.10
C THR A 76 -16.43 7.74 -19.38
N SER A 77 -16.08 6.86 -20.31
CA SER A 77 -16.81 5.61 -20.56
C SER A 77 -15.92 4.38 -20.34
N LEU A 78 -16.55 3.21 -20.17
CA LEU A 78 -15.82 1.94 -20.09
C LEU A 78 -15.02 1.67 -21.36
N ASP A 79 -15.54 2.05 -22.52
CA ASP A 79 -14.88 1.80 -23.81
C ASP A 79 -13.62 2.66 -23.95
N LEU A 80 -13.69 3.95 -23.60
CA LEU A 80 -12.52 4.84 -23.59
C LEU A 80 -11.42 4.34 -22.63
N LEU A 81 -11.80 3.85 -21.45
CA LEU A 81 -10.86 3.30 -20.47
C LEU A 81 -10.20 2.01 -20.98
N LYS A 82 -10.97 1.10 -21.59
CA LYS A 82 -10.46 -0.15 -22.16
C LYS A 82 -9.51 0.07 -23.33
N LEU A 83 -9.78 1.08 -24.15
CA LEU A 83 -8.92 1.47 -25.28
C LEU A 83 -7.66 2.23 -24.83
N GLY A 84 -7.57 2.65 -23.56
CA GLY A 84 -6.47 3.46 -23.06
C GLY A 84 -6.45 4.88 -23.63
N GLU A 85 -7.59 5.34 -24.14
CA GLU A 85 -7.72 6.64 -24.83
C GLU A 85 -8.16 7.76 -23.87
N TYR A 86 -8.43 7.47 -22.61
CA TYR A 86 -8.77 8.49 -21.62
C TYR A 86 -7.57 9.41 -21.34
N ARG A 87 -7.71 10.70 -21.68
CA ARG A 87 -6.68 11.73 -21.51
C ARG A 87 -6.93 12.69 -20.34
N GLY A 88 -7.86 12.36 -19.46
CA GLY A 88 -8.27 13.23 -18.35
C GLY A 88 -9.38 14.22 -18.74
N TYR A 89 -9.86 14.97 -17.74
CA TYR A 89 -10.99 15.89 -17.87
C TYR A 89 -10.64 17.30 -17.39
N GLY A 90 -11.32 18.31 -17.95
CA GLY A 90 -11.23 19.71 -17.52
C GLY A 90 -9.90 20.41 -17.89
N PRO A 91 -9.57 21.53 -17.21
CA PRO A 91 -8.36 22.31 -17.52
C PRO A 91 -7.05 21.58 -17.27
N LEU A 92 -7.04 20.62 -16.33
CA LEU A 92 -5.83 19.87 -15.96
C LEU A 92 -5.35 18.97 -17.11
N SER A 93 -6.27 18.36 -17.88
CA SER A 93 -5.90 17.50 -19.01
C SER A 93 -5.23 18.25 -20.17
N ARG A 94 -5.33 19.59 -20.19
CA ARG A 94 -4.72 20.45 -21.21
C ARG A 94 -3.29 20.86 -20.86
N GLN A 95 -2.82 20.55 -19.66
CA GLN A 95 -1.46 20.89 -19.22
C GLN A 95 -0.44 19.90 -19.77
N PRO A 96 0.83 20.33 -19.97
CA PRO A 96 1.89 19.40 -20.36
C PRO A 96 2.13 18.35 -19.26
N LEU A 97 2.50 17.14 -19.67
CA LEU A 97 2.62 15.98 -18.78
C LEU A 97 3.55 16.22 -17.58
N TRP A 98 4.65 16.96 -17.78
CA TRP A 98 5.59 17.28 -16.70
C TRP A 98 4.94 18.11 -15.59
N LEU A 99 4.03 19.03 -15.95
CA LEU A 99 3.35 19.89 -14.99
C LEU A 99 2.30 19.10 -14.21
N GLN A 100 1.57 18.21 -14.88
CA GLN A 100 0.64 17.28 -14.23
C GLN A 100 1.39 16.37 -13.24
N ALA A 101 2.56 15.86 -13.61
CA ALA A 101 3.39 15.02 -12.75
C ALA A 101 3.85 15.77 -11.48
N VAL A 102 4.31 17.02 -11.62
CA VAL A 102 4.68 17.86 -10.46
C VAL A 102 3.48 18.12 -9.55
N GLN A 103 2.32 18.45 -10.12
CA GLN A 103 1.11 18.68 -9.34
C GLN A 103 0.65 17.43 -8.59
N ILE A 104 0.60 16.28 -9.26
CA ILE A 104 0.23 15.01 -8.62
C ILE A 104 1.22 14.65 -7.53
N TYR A 105 2.53 14.84 -7.76
CA TYR A 105 3.54 14.58 -6.74
C TYR A 105 3.31 15.42 -5.48
N LEU A 106 3.13 16.75 -5.63
CA LEU A 106 2.91 17.65 -4.51
C LEU A 106 1.58 17.37 -3.79
N LEU A 107 0.52 17.06 -4.54
CA LEU A 107 -0.79 16.73 -3.96
C LEU A 107 -0.73 15.41 -3.21
N ALA A 108 -0.15 14.36 -3.79
CA ALA A 108 -0.03 13.06 -3.14
C ALA A 108 0.85 13.13 -1.88
N ASP A 109 1.95 13.89 -1.92
CA ASP A 109 2.79 14.11 -0.74
C ASP A 109 2.03 14.85 0.36
N PHE A 110 1.35 15.95 0.01
CA PHE A 110 0.56 16.74 0.95
C PHE A 110 -0.57 15.92 1.59
N ILE A 111 -1.41 15.27 0.77
CA ILE A 111 -2.55 14.46 1.26
C ILE A 111 -2.03 13.27 2.05
N GLY A 112 -0.96 12.61 1.60
CA GLY A 112 -0.32 11.50 2.31
C GLY A 112 0.19 11.90 3.69
N TYR A 113 0.89 13.03 3.79
CA TYR A 113 1.36 13.57 5.07
C TYR A 113 0.21 13.84 6.04
N TRP A 114 -0.84 14.54 5.58
CA TRP A 114 -1.97 14.88 6.45
C TRP A 114 -2.82 13.67 6.81
N THR A 115 -2.98 12.70 5.91
CA THR A 115 -3.65 11.43 6.19
C THR A 115 -2.90 10.65 7.26
N HIS A 116 -1.57 10.55 7.15
CA HIS A 116 -0.74 9.94 8.18
C HIS A 116 -0.86 10.70 9.51
N ARG A 117 -0.81 12.03 9.49
CA ARG A 117 -0.97 12.85 10.71
C ARG A 117 -2.34 12.64 11.35
N LEU A 118 -3.41 12.55 10.57
CA LEU A 118 -4.76 12.24 11.05
C LEU A 118 -4.80 10.88 11.76
N PHE A 119 -4.15 9.87 11.18
CA PHE A 119 -4.01 8.54 11.76
C PHE A 119 -3.30 8.52 13.11
N HIS A 120 -2.47 9.53 13.40
CA HIS A 120 -1.86 9.74 14.73
C HIS A 120 -2.76 10.49 15.73
N THR A 121 -4.07 10.63 15.44
CA THR A 121 -5.00 11.38 16.31
C THR A 121 -6.25 10.60 16.70
N GLY A 122 -6.70 10.80 17.94
CA GLY A 122 -8.04 10.47 18.45
C GLY A 122 -8.60 9.12 17.99
N ARG A 123 -9.71 9.17 17.23
CA ARG A 123 -10.47 7.99 16.76
C ARG A 123 -9.77 7.19 15.65
N TRP A 124 -8.76 7.76 15.00
CA TRP A 124 -8.06 7.12 13.88
C TRP A 124 -6.83 6.34 14.36
N TRP A 125 -6.29 6.70 15.53
CA TRP A 125 -5.15 6.03 16.14
C TRP A 125 -5.29 4.51 16.26
N PRO A 126 -6.44 3.92 16.68
CA PRO A 126 -6.54 2.47 16.81
C PRO A 126 -6.21 1.70 15.52
N PHE A 127 -6.48 2.27 14.34
CA PHE A 127 -6.10 1.66 13.06
C PHE A 127 -4.59 1.75 12.82
N HIS A 128 -3.98 2.89 13.15
CA HIS A 128 -2.56 3.13 12.93
C HIS A 128 -1.66 2.49 13.99
N ALA A 129 -2.20 2.26 15.20
CA ALA A 129 -1.52 1.56 16.28
C ALA A 129 -1.08 0.14 15.89
N VAL A 130 -1.78 -0.51 14.95
CA VAL A 130 -1.37 -1.80 14.37
C VAL A 130 0.02 -1.70 13.73
N HIS A 131 0.29 -0.61 13.01
CA HIS A 131 1.58 -0.34 12.40
C HIS A 131 2.67 -0.09 13.45
N HIS A 132 2.35 0.70 14.49
CA HIS A 132 3.26 0.98 15.61
C HIS A 132 3.32 -0.13 16.67
N SER A 133 2.69 -1.29 16.43
CA SER A 133 2.62 -2.38 17.41
C SER A 133 3.90 -3.21 17.52
N SER A 134 4.85 -3.04 16.58
CA SER A 134 6.12 -3.74 16.66
C SER A 134 7.05 -3.03 17.64
N GLU A 135 7.42 -3.72 18.72
CA GLU A 135 8.38 -3.23 19.72
C GLU A 135 9.83 -3.28 19.20
N ASP A 136 10.10 -4.20 18.27
CA ASP A 136 11.39 -4.42 17.65
C ASP A 136 11.36 -3.90 16.20
N LEU A 137 12.37 -3.10 15.85
CA LEU A 137 12.52 -2.53 14.50
C LEU A 137 13.28 -3.47 13.58
N ASP A 138 12.59 -4.00 12.56
CA ASP A 138 13.16 -4.69 11.41
C ASP A 138 12.31 -4.42 10.15
N TRP A 139 12.75 -4.95 9.01
CA TRP A 139 12.02 -4.79 7.75
C TRP A 139 10.63 -5.48 7.76
N LEU A 140 10.48 -6.60 8.47
CA LEU A 140 9.27 -7.42 8.43
C LEU A 140 8.11 -6.75 9.19
N GLY A 141 8.43 -5.95 10.22
CA GLY A 141 7.45 -5.21 11.01
C GLY A 141 6.70 -4.14 10.22
N SER A 142 7.29 -3.63 9.13
CA SER A 142 6.64 -2.65 8.25
C SER A 142 5.40 -3.20 7.55
N LEU A 143 5.20 -4.52 7.54
CA LEU A 143 4.09 -5.20 6.90
C LEU A 143 2.80 -5.16 7.72
N ARG A 144 2.86 -4.78 9.00
CA ARG A 144 1.67 -4.62 9.84
C ARG A 144 0.93 -3.35 9.44
N VAL A 145 -0.09 -3.48 8.61
CA VAL A 145 -0.93 -2.35 8.21
C VAL A 145 -2.40 -2.75 8.32
N HIS A 146 -3.17 -1.94 9.03
CA HIS A 146 -4.61 -2.14 9.13
C HIS A 146 -5.29 -1.87 7.77
N PRO A 147 -6.29 -2.67 7.33
CA PRO A 147 -6.94 -2.48 6.04
C PRO A 147 -7.53 -1.07 5.79
N VAL A 148 -8.08 -0.44 6.83
CA VAL A 148 -8.56 0.97 6.76
C VAL A 148 -7.42 1.94 6.47
N ASN A 149 -6.24 1.71 7.06
CA ASN A 149 -5.05 2.52 6.82
C ASN A 149 -4.56 2.34 5.38
N ASP A 150 -4.54 1.12 4.85
CA ASP A 150 -4.17 0.83 3.45
C ASP A 150 -5.18 1.44 2.46
N LEU A 151 -6.49 1.33 2.74
CA LEU A 151 -7.53 1.88 1.89
C LEU A 151 -7.47 3.41 1.80
N LEU A 152 -7.42 4.11 2.94
CA LEU A 152 -7.40 5.57 2.95
C LEU A 152 -6.12 6.13 2.32
N ASN A 153 -4.97 5.49 2.55
CA ASN A 153 -3.72 5.89 1.89
C ASN A 153 -3.71 5.66 0.38
N LYS A 154 -4.53 4.74 -0.15
CA LYS A 154 -4.65 4.48 -1.60
C LYS A 154 -5.70 5.36 -2.29
N LEU A 155 -6.60 5.96 -1.52
CA LEU A 155 -7.62 6.90 -2.01
C LEU A 155 -7.16 8.37 -1.90
N ALA A 156 -6.25 8.64 -0.97
CA ALA A 156 -5.50 9.88 -0.83
C ALA A 156 -4.55 10.11 -2.01
#